data_AF-A0A7L4K3P6-F1
#
_entry.id   AF-A0A7L4K3P6-F1
#
_cell.length_a   1.000
_cell.length_b   1.000
_cell.length_c   1.000
_cell.angle_alpha   90.00
_cell.angle_beta   90.00
_cell.angle_gamma   90.00
#
_symmetry.space_group_name_H-M   'P 1'
#
loop_
_entity.id
_entity.type
_entity.pdbx_description
1 polymer ?
#
loop_
_entity_poly.entity_id
_entity_poly.type
_entity_poly.pdbx_seq_one_letter_code
_entity_poly.pdbx_strand_id
1 'polypeptide(L)'
;QVALLGLDVLGAFVNRLSGRFKPYIGTVLLPLIDRMGDAKDQVREQAQNLILKLMCEAAPPMYIWERLAVGFKHKNYRSREGVCLCLIATLNIYGAQPLILSKLVPHLCTAFGDSNSQVRDAAILAIVEVYRHVGEKVRIDLTKRGIPPGR
;
A
#
# COMPACT_ATOMS: atom_id res chain seq x y z
N GLN A 1 17.28 -13.82 -7.09
CA GLN A 1 18.63 -13.26 -6.91
C GLN A 1 18.77 -11.95 -7.68
N VAL A 2 18.60 -11.92 -9.01
CA VAL A 2 18.67 -10.66 -9.79
C VAL A 2 17.65 -9.60 -9.34
N ALA A 3 16.39 -9.98 -9.13
CA ALA A 3 15.35 -9.04 -8.69
C ALA A 3 15.65 -8.41 -7.31
N LEU A 4 16.16 -9.19 -6.37
CA LEU A 4 16.52 -8.70 -5.03
C LEU A 4 17.68 -7.70 -5.12
N LEU A 5 18.73 -8.03 -5.88
CA LEU A 5 19.86 -7.14 -6.07
C LEU A 5 19.44 -5.81 -6.72
N GLY A 6 18.49 -5.85 -7.67
CA GLY A 6 17.91 -4.64 -8.27
C GLY A 6 17.17 -3.77 -7.26
N LEU A 7 16.38 -4.38 -6.36
CA LEU A 7 15.70 -3.66 -5.27
C LEU A 7 16.70 -3.07 -4.27
N ASP A 8 17.78 -3.79 -3.94
CA ASP A 8 18.83 -3.31 -3.04
C ASP A 8 19.56 -2.09 -3.62
N VAL A 9 19.92 -2.15 -4.90
CA VAL A 9 20.57 -1.03 -5.61
C VAL A 9 19.64 0.19 -5.67
N LEU A 10 18.35 -0.01 -5.99
CA LEU A 10 17.37 1.08 -5.93
C LEU A 10 17.24 1.66 -4.52
N GLY A 11 17.22 0.81 -3.49
CA GLY A 11 17.23 1.24 -2.09
C GLY A 11 18.46 2.07 -1.72
N ALA A 12 19.64 1.72 -2.25
CA ALA A 12 20.86 2.49 -2.07
C ALA A 12 20.77 3.87 -2.77
N PHE A 13 20.20 3.94 -3.97
CA PHE A 13 19.95 5.22 -4.65
C PHE A 13 18.96 6.10 -3.89
N VAL A 14 17.88 5.53 -3.35
CA VAL A 14 16.92 6.27 -2.52
C VAL A 14 17.61 6.86 -1.30
N ASN A 15 18.42 6.08 -0.58
CA ASN A 15 19.20 6.57 0.56
C ASN A 15 20.19 7.69 0.16
N ARG A 16 20.89 7.52 -0.97
CA ARG A 16 21.92 8.47 -1.40
C ARG A 16 21.36 9.79 -1.95
N LEU A 17 20.23 9.72 -2.64
CA LEU A 17 19.58 10.85 -3.31
C LEU A 17 18.54 11.53 -2.42
N SER A 18 17.91 10.81 -1.50
CA SER A 18 16.86 11.29 -0.58
C SER A 18 15.77 12.04 -1.38
N GLY A 19 15.41 13.27 -1.00
CA GLY A 19 14.40 14.07 -1.69
C GLY A 19 14.68 14.30 -3.19
N ARG A 20 15.95 14.21 -3.63
CA ARG A 20 16.30 14.29 -5.06
C ARG A 20 15.89 13.06 -5.86
N PHE A 21 15.47 11.97 -5.20
CA PHE A 21 14.91 10.79 -5.86
C PHE A 21 13.48 11.03 -6.36
N LYS A 22 12.78 12.06 -5.85
CA LYS A 22 11.36 12.33 -6.14
C LYS A 22 10.97 12.28 -7.63
N PRO A 23 11.77 12.80 -8.59
CA PRO A 23 11.43 12.72 -10.02
C PRO A 23 11.33 11.29 -10.57
N TYR A 24 12.01 10.32 -9.96
CA TYR A 24 12.06 8.93 -10.43
C TYR A 24 10.96 8.05 -9.81
N ILE A 25 10.20 8.56 -8.83
CA ILE A 25 9.15 7.79 -8.13
C ILE A 25 8.15 7.20 -9.11
N GLY A 26 7.67 7.96 -10.10
CA GLY A 26 6.70 7.46 -11.08
C GLY A 26 7.22 6.26 -11.88
N THR A 27 8.49 6.31 -12.28
CA THR A 27 9.15 5.24 -13.04
C THR A 27 9.36 3.98 -12.20
N VAL A 28 9.70 4.13 -10.93
CA VAL A 28 10.05 3.00 -10.06
C VAL A 28 8.83 2.37 -9.40
N LEU A 29 7.78 3.15 -9.10
CA LEU A 29 6.64 2.65 -8.33
C LEU A 29 5.81 1.61 -9.08
N LEU A 30 5.66 1.73 -10.41
CA LEU A 30 4.91 0.75 -11.21
C LEU A 30 5.56 -0.65 -11.17
N PRO A 31 6.88 -0.80 -11.47
CA PRO A 31 7.58 -2.06 -11.26
C PRO A 31 7.50 -2.61 -9.83
N LEU A 32 7.47 -1.74 -8.82
CA LEU A 32 7.32 -2.18 -7.42
C LEU A 32 5.94 -2.80 -7.15
N ILE A 33 4.88 -2.29 -7.76
CA ILE A 33 3.54 -2.92 -7.71
C ILE A 33 3.56 -4.32 -8.33
N ASP A 34 4.27 -4.49 -9.45
CA ASP A 34 4.46 -5.82 -10.04
C ASP A 34 5.25 -6.75 -9.13
N ARG A 35 6.30 -6.24 -8.45
CA ARG A 35 7.12 -7.03 -7.52
C ARG A 35 6.39 -7.39 -6.23
N MET A 36 5.40 -6.61 -5.80
CA MET A 36 4.47 -7.04 -4.74
C MET A 36 3.61 -8.25 -5.15
N GLY A 37 3.57 -8.60 -6.45
CA GLY A 37 2.89 -9.80 -6.94
C GLY A 37 3.80 -11.00 -7.19
N ASP A 38 5.08 -10.92 -6.82
CA ASP A 38 6.09 -11.94 -7.14
C ASP A 38 5.80 -13.27 -6.43
N ALA A 39 6.18 -14.38 -7.08
CA ALA A 39 6.00 -15.72 -6.54
C ALA A 39 6.85 -15.98 -5.28
N LYS A 40 7.92 -15.20 -5.09
CA LYS A 40 8.81 -15.31 -3.92
C LYS A 40 8.45 -14.28 -2.86
N ASP A 41 8.16 -14.76 -1.66
CA ASP A 41 7.77 -13.94 -0.50
C ASP A 41 8.80 -12.85 -0.21
N GLN A 42 10.08 -13.21 -0.20
CA GLN A 42 11.19 -12.27 0.01
C GLN A 42 11.20 -11.11 -1.00
N VAL A 43 10.80 -11.34 -2.26
CA VAL A 43 10.74 -10.26 -3.27
C VAL A 43 9.58 -9.32 -2.97
N ARG A 44 8.44 -9.86 -2.54
CA ARG A 44 7.26 -9.05 -2.16
C ARG A 44 7.58 -8.18 -0.94
N GLU A 45 8.21 -8.75 0.07
CA GLU A 45 8.63 -8.05 1.28
C GLU A 45 9.63 -6.92 0.96
N GLN A 46 10.65 -7.19 0.15
CA GLN A 46 11.62 -6.14 -0.22
C GLN A 46 10.99 -5.04 -1.09
N ALA A 47 10.03 -5.38 -1.96
CA ALA A 47 9.27 -4.38 -2.70
C ALA A 47 8.46 -3.46 -1.76
N GLN A 48 7.76 -4.04 -0.77
CA GLN A 48 7.03 -3.27 0.24
C GLN A 48 7.98 -2.39 1.07
N ASN A 49 9.10 -2.94 1.53
CA ASN A 49 10.11 -2.19 2.29
C ASN A 49 10.66 -1.00 1.50
N LEU A 50 10.91 -1.19 0.20
CA LEU A 50 11.37 -0.10 -0.67
C LEU A 50 10.28 0.96 -0.87
N ILE A 51 9.01 0.58 -1.01
CA ILE A 51 7.88 1.53 -1.05
C ILE A 51 7.81 2.35 0.24
N LEU A 52 7.92 1.72 1.41
CA LEU A 52 7.92 2.41 2.69
C LEU A 52 9.14 3.32 2.84
N LYS A 53 10.31 2.91 2.35
CA LYS A 53 11.53 3.74 2.31
C LYS A 53 11.36 4.98 1.43
N LEU A 54 10.65 4.88 0.29
CA LEU A 54 10.34 6.06 -0.53
C LEU A 54 9.50 7.09 0.25
N MET A 55 8.60 6.63 1.13
CA MET A 55 7.80 7.52 1.99
C MET A 55 8.65 8.24 3.04
N CYS A 56 9.71 7.59 3.54
CA CYS A 56 10.63 8.15 4.52
C CYS A 56 11.60 9.14 3.88
N GLU A 57 12.24 8.74 2.77
CA GLU A 57 13.44 9.41 2.26
C GLU A 57 13.17 10.35 1.08
N ALA A 58 12.15 10.07 0.26
CA ALA A 58 12.00 10.70 -1.06
C ALA A 58 10.78 11.62 -1.17
N ALA A 59 9.62 11.21 -0.64
CA ALA A 59 8.40 12.02 -0.70
C ALA A 59 7.40 11.62 0.41
N PRO A 60 6.51 12.53 0.84
CA PRO A 60 5.53 12.23 1.89
C PRO A 60 4.63 11.01 1.55
N PRO A 61 4.12 10.27 2.56
CA PRO A 61 3.29 9.08 2.34
C PRO A 61 2.15 9.28 1.34
N MET A 62 1.37 10.36 1.45
CA MET A 62 0.27 10.61 0.51
C MET A 62 0.74 10.75 -0.93
N TYR A 63 1.91 11.36 -1.19
CA TYR A 63 2.45 11.51 -2.55
C TYR A 63 2.73 10.15 -3.20
N ILE A 64 3.22 9.19 -2.41
CA ILE A 64 3.41 7.80 -2.86
C ILE A 64 2.04 7.14 -3.09
N TRP A 65 1.12 7.29 -2.13
CA TRP A 65 -0.21 6.67 -2.18
C TRP A 65 -1.09 7.13 -3.35
N GLU A 66 -0.99 8.38 -3.78
CA GLU A 66 -1.69 8.87 -4.98
C GLU A 66 -1.32 8.11 -6.25
N ARG A 67 -0.12 7.51 -6.29
CA ARG A 67 0.36 6.70 -7.41
C ARG A 67 0.25 5.20 -7.12
N LEU A 68 0.38 4.79 -5.87
CA LEU A 68 0.31 3.39 -5.45
C LEU A 68 -1.11 2.81 -5.52
N ALA A 69 -2.14 3.65 -5.33
CA ALA A 69 -3.54 3.22 -5.28
C ALA A 69 -4.03 2.52 -6.55
N VAL A 70 -3.38 2.73 -7.71
CA VAL A 70 -3.70 1.98 -8.94
C VAL A 70 -3.47 0.47 -8.77
N GLY A 71 -2.58 0.08 -7.86
CA GLY A 71 -2.28 -1.32 -7.55
C GLY A 71 -3.46 -2.10 -6.98
N PHE A 72 -4.46 -1.44 -6.38
CA PHE A 72 -5.70 -2.10 -5.94
C PHE A 72 -6.48 -2.75 -7.10
N LYS A 73 -6.24 -2.32 -8.34
CA LYS A 73 -6.89 -2.88 -9.55
C LYS A 73 -5.95 -3.75 -10.37
N HIS A 74 -4.80 -4.15 -9.84
CA HIS A 74 -3.82 -4.94 -10.58
C HIS A 74 -4.37 -6.33 -10.95
N LYS A 75 -4.02 -6.84 -12.14
CA LYS A 75 -4.51 -8.15 -12.63
C LYS A 75 -4.08 -9.32 -11.74
N ASN A 76 -2.90 -9.25 -11.15
CA ASN A 76 -2.38 -10.27 -10.24
C ASN A 76 -2.92 -10.03 -8.82
N TYR A 77 -3.61 -11.03 -8.25
CA TYR A 77 -4.20 -10.93 -6.91
C TYR A 77 -3.15 -10.68 -5.83
N ARG A 78 -1.94 -11.25 -5.96
CA ARG A 78 -0.85 -11.03 -4.99
C ARG A 78 -0.42 -9.57 -4.91
N SER A 79 -0.44 -8.85 -6.04
CA SER A 79 -0.17 -7.40 -6.03
C SER A 79 -1.29 -6.64 -5.32
N ARG A 80 -2.57 -6.99 -5.55
CA ARG A 80 -3.71 -6.35 -4.88
C ARG A 80 -3.68 -6.57 -3.37
N GLU A 81 -3.41 -7.82 -2.96
CA GLU A 81 -3.15 -8.20 -1.57
C GLU A 81 -1.98 -7.40 -1.00
N GLY A 82 -0.83 -7.38 -1.70
CA GLY A 82 0.37 -6.65 -1.29
C GLY A 82 0.14 -5.15 -1.08
N VAL A 83 -0.71 -4.52 -1.90
CA VAL A 83 -1.10 -3.11 -1.71
C VAL A 83 -1.92 -2.93 -0.43
N CYS A 84 -2.84 -3.85 -0.10
CA CYS A 84 -3.58 -3.81 1.17
C CYS A 84 -2.62 -3.94 2.36
N LEU A 85 -1.69 -4.90 2.29
CA LEU A 85 -0.66 -5.09 3.32
C LEU A 85 0.27 -3.87 3.45
N CYS A 86 0.60 -3.21 2.33
CA CYS A 86 1.40 -1.99 2.33
C CYS A 86 0.67 -0.83 3.00
N LEU A 87 -0.67 -0.76 2.90
CA LEU A 87 -1.47 0.24 3.63
C LEU A 87 -1.43 0.00 5.13
N ILE A 88 -1.56 -1.25 5.58
CA ILE A 88 -1.40 -1.63 6.99
C ILE A 88 -0.01 -1.21 7.49
N ALA A 89 1.05 -1.56 6.76
CA ALA A 89 2.41 -1.18 7.14
C ALA A 89 2.62 0.34 7.16
N THR A 90 2.01 1.08 6.22
CA THR A 90 2.06 2.55 6.22
C THR A 90 1.41 3.12 7.48
N LEU A 91 0.23 2.63 7.84
CA LEU A 91 -0.50 3.08 9.03
C LEU A 91 0.29 2.78 10.31
N ASN A 92 0.83 1.58 10.44
CA ASN A 92 1.63 1.19 11.60
C ASN A 92 2.88 2.05 11.79
N ILE A 93 3.52 2.49 10.70
CA ILE A 93 4.77 3.27 10.74
C ILE A 93 4.50 4.77 10.87
N TYR A 94 3.56 5.31 10.09
CA TYR A 94 3.38 6.75 9.91
C TYR A 94 2.07 7.28 10.52
N GLY A 95 1.19 6.40 10.99
CA GLY A 95 -0.16 6.75 11.40
C GLY A 95 -1.07 7.17 10.25
N ALA A 96 -2.28 7.60 10.60
CA ALA A 96 -3.29 8.05 9.63
C ALA A 96 -3.12 9.52 9.19
N GLN A 97 -2.49 10.36 10.00
CA GLN A 97 -2.36 11.81 9.74
C GLN A 97 -1.75 12.17 8.38
N PRO A 98 -0.68 11.51 7.89
CA PRO A 98 -0.10 11.85 6.59
C PRO A 98 -0.86 11.27 5.40
N LEU A 99 -2.04 10.67 5.61
CA LEU A 99 -2.87 10.04 4.58
C LEU A 99 -4.23 10.72 4.46
N ILE A 100 -4.71 10.84 3.23
CA ILE A 100 -6.09 11.24 2.93
C ILE A 100 -6.92 9.97 2.81
N LEU A 101 -7.32 9.41 3.95
CA LEU A 101 -7.99 8.11 4.01
C LEU A 101 -9.33 8.06 3.26
N SER A 102 -10.03 9.18 3.12
CA SER A 102 -11.25 9.27 2.29
C SER A 102 -11.01 8.94 0.82
N LYS A 103 -9.77 9.08 0.31
CA LYS A 103 -9.37 8.64 -1.04
C LYS A 103 -9.02 7.15 -1.09
N LEU A 104 -8.55 6.56 0.01
CA LEU A 104 -8.05 5.17 0.06
C LEU A 104 -9.14 4.16 0.43
N VAL A 105 -10.02 4.50 1.38
CA VAL A 105 -11.15 3.65 1.83
C VAL A 105 -12.03 3.13 0.68
N PRO A 106 -12.41 3.92 -0.34
CA PRO A 106 -13.19 3.40 -1.48
C PRO A 106 -12.54 2.19 -2.18
N HIS A 107 -11.20 2.16 -2.25
CA HIS A 107 -10.47 1.05 -2.86
C HIS A 107 -10.56 -0.21 -1.99
N LEU A 108 -10.47 -0.08 -0.67
CA LEU A 108 -10.66 -1.19 0.26
C LEU A 108 -12.09 -1.74 0.20
N CYS A 109 -13.10 -0.86 0.10
CA CYS A 109 -14.49 -1.28 -0.07
C CYS A 109 -14.69 -2.14 -1.32
N THR A 110 -14.02 -1.79 -2.42
CA THR A 110 -14.05 -2.61 -3.64
C THR A 110 -13.33 -3.95 -3.43
N ALA A 111 -12.21 -3.95 -2.71
CA ALA A 111 -11.42 -5.15 -2.42
C ALA A 111 -12.15 -6.15 -1.49
N PHE A 112 -13.15 -5.73 -0.71
CA PHE A 112 -14.01 -6.68 0.02
C PHE A 112 -14.80 -7.61 -0.90
N GLY A 113 -15.09 -7.18 -2.13
CA GLY A 113 -15.75 -7.97 -3.17
C GLY A 113 -14.79 -8.68 -4.10
N ASP A 114 -13.49 -8.75 -3.79
CA ASP A 114 -12.50 -9.36 -4.68
C ASP A 114 -12.78 -10.87 -4.87
N SER A 115 -12.53 -11.38 -6.08
CA SER A 115 -12.71 -12.80 -6.38
C SER A 115 -11.77 -13.70 -5.59
N ASN A 116 -10.60 -13.21 -5.20
CA ASN A 116 -9.62 -13.94 -4.41
C ASN A 116 -9.79 -13.68 -2.90
N SER A 117 -9.84 -14.74 -2.09
CA SER A 117 -10.04 -14.64 -0.64
C SER A 117 -8.93 -13.88 0.08
N GLN A 118 -7.67 -14.06 -0.32
CA GLN A 118 -6.53 -13.41 0.34
C GLN A 118 -6.59 -11.89 0.19
N VAL A 119 -7.08 -11.40 -0.95
CA VAL A 119 -7.29 -9.96 -1.16
C VAL A 119 -8.40 -9.44 -0.26
N ARG A 120 -9.51 -10.19 -0.12
CA ARG A 120 -10.60 -9.82 0.79
C ARG A 120 -10.12 -9.77 2.24
N ASP A 121 -9.38 -10.78 2.69
CA ASP A 121 -8.85 -10.87 4.05
C ASP A 121 -7.86 -9.72 4.34
N ALA A 122 -6.94 -9.44 3.42
CA ALA A 122 -6.01 -8.32 3.55
C ALA A 122 -6.71 -6.96 3.55
N ALA A 123 -7.77 -6.80 2.76
CA ALA A 123 -8.59 -5.58 2.79
C ALA A 123 -9.31 -5.40 4.14
N ILE A 124 -9.84 -6.49 4.71
CA ILE A 124 -10.47 -6.46 6.04
C ILE A 124 -9.45 -6.05 7.10
N LEU A 125 -8.25 -6.62 7.07
CA LEU A 125 -7.19 -6.21 8.00
C LEU A 125 -6.80 -4.74 7.82
N ALA A 126 -6.73 -4.26 6.57
CA ALA A 126 -6.43 -2.86 6.28
C ALA A 126 -7.50 -1.90 6.80
N ILE A 127 -8.79 -2.23 6.68
CA ILE A 127 -9.85 -1.37 7.20
C ILE A 127 -9.90 -1.39 8.74
N VAL A 128 -9.60 -2.53 9.35
CA VAL A 128 -9.47 -2.63 10.80
C VAL A 128 -8.33 -1.74 11.29
N GLU A 129 -7.19 -1.72 10.57
CA GLU A 129 -6.08 -0.84 10.91
C GLU A 129 -6.44 0.64 10.73
N VAL A 130 -7.16 0.99 9.65
CA VAL A 130 -7.72 2.34 9.49
C VAL A 130 -8.62 2.73 10.66
N TYR A 131 -9.48 1.81 11.13
CA TYR A 131 -10.35 2.05 12.29
C TYR A 131 -9.54 2.27 13.57
N ARG A 132 -8.47 1.50 13.82
CA ARG A 132 -7.60 1.68 14.99
C ARG A 132 -6.99 3.07 15.07
N HIS A 133 -6.57 3.64 13.94
CA HIS A 133 -5.93 4.95 13.91
C HIS A 133 -6.90 6.15 13.91
N VAL A 134 -8.12 5.99 13.39
CA VAL A 134 -9.07 7.11 13.20
C VAL A 134 -10.25 7.08 14.17
N GLY A 135 -10.60 5.91 14.68
CA GLY A 135 -11.76 5.68 15.53
C GLY A 135 -13.10 5.78 14.79
N GLU A 136 -14.14 6.19 15.50
CA GLU A 136 -15.55 6.03 15.10
C GLU A 136 -15.95 6.72 13.79
N LYS A 137 -15.18 7.73 13.33
CA LYS A 137 -15.42 8.40 12.05
C LYS A 137 -15.38 7.43 10.86
N VAL A 138 -14.61 6.34 10.95
CA VAL A 138 -14.54 5.31 9.90
C VAL A 138 -15.83 4.50 9.83
N ARG A 139 -16.45 4.20 10.98
CA ARG A 139 -17.71 3.44 11.02
C ARG A 139 -18.83 4.20 10.31
N ILE A 140 -18.88 5.52 10.45
CA ILE A 140 -19.86 6.37 9.75
C ILE A 140 -19.65 6.31 8.23
N ASP A 141 -18.41 6.38 7.74
CA ASP A 141 -18.11 6.33 6.30
C ASP A 141 -18.43 4.95 5.70
N LEU A 142 -18.13 3.86 6.42
CA LEU A 142 -18.46 2.50 6.01
C LEU A 142 -19.98 2.25 5.96
N THR A 143 -20.72 2.73 6.97
CA THR A 143 -22.18 2.59 7.02
C THR A 143 -22.84 3.33 5.86
N LYS A 144 -22.37 4.55 5.53
CA LYS A 144 -22.84 5.31 4.36
C LYS A 144 -22.60 4.60 3.03
N ARG A 145 -21.59 3.73 2.96
CA ARG A 145 -21.24 2.93 1.78
C ARG A 145 -21.94 1.57 1.75
N GLY A 146 -22.88 1.31 2.66
CA GLY A 146 -23.68 0.08 2.69
C GLY A 146 -22.93 -1.12 3.25
N ILE A 147 -21.82 -0.92 3.97
CA ILE A 147 -21.08 -1.98 4.63
C ILE A 147 -21.55 -2.01 6.10
N PRO A 148 -22.38 -2.99 6.50
CA PRO A 148 -22.89 -3.06 7.86
C PRO A 148 -21.77 -3.40 8.85
N PRO A 149 -21.87 -2.96 10.12
CA PRO A 149 -20.98 -3.45 11.17
C PRO A 149 -21.12 -4.98 11.29
N GLY A 150 -19.99 -5.68 11.36
CA GLY A 150 -19.97 -7.12 11.64
C GLY A 150 -20.75 -7.39 12.93
N ARG A 151 -21.64 -8.39 12.88
CA ARG A 151 -22.44 -8.83 14.03
C ARG A 151 -21.57 -9.46 15.11
#